data_AF-D4K5E4-F1
#
_entry.id   AF-D4K5E4-F1
#
_cell.length_a   1.000
_cell.length_b   1.000
_cell.length_c   1.000
_cell.angle_alpha   90.00
_cell.angle_beta   90.00
_cell.angle_gamma   90.00
#
_symmetry.space_group_name_H-M   'P 1'
#
loop_
_entity.id
_entity.type
_entity.pdbx_description
1 polymer ?
#
loop_
_entity_poly.entity_id
_entity_poly.type
_entity_poly.pdbx_seq_one_letter_code
_entity_poly.pdbx_strand_id
1 'polypeptide(L)'
;MKNNDLIAAAVCAQYTPEQLHKLAAHYYTAAEIADAAAKIIVEPGEDGTAPDPVEIAEGDLCAALFHTFDGWKSPRNGGLSVKRGEKAVIRCKLWKYKDSPKPEDLPADADPLTRAAAEQGGGDYYMTVAYLFGRWQVEKREPKKPTEKRFKSLDDIRAYNKMLADQRKAVKAAAAQQDKPQTTAQPAPAPQKTNAPSAADLKKAADKAKREFMAVSEDDRPAQAAALEKWRKARKAAEVAKPTTTTAAPVPEVKPQPKPAAPAPSADTAPAYCEQTSFC
;
A
#
# COMPACT_ATOMS: atom_id res chain seq x y z
N MET A 1 24.95 -7.44 -16.58
CA MET A 1 24.65 -6.28 -15.72
C MET A 1 24.18 -6.77 -14.37
N LYS A 2 24.93 -6.47 -13.31
CA LYS A 2 24.64 -6.84 -11.92
C LYS A 2 23.69 -5.80 -11.29
N ASN A 3 23.18 -6.12 -10.10
CA ASN A 3 22.31 -5.19 -9.38
C ASN A 3 23.01 -3.89 -8.95
N ASN A 4 24.33 -3.93 -8.69
CA ASN A 4 25.07 -2.73 -8.32
C ASN A 4 25.12 -1.74 -9.50
N ASP A 5 25.47 -2.23 -10.70
CA ASP A 5 25.47 -1.45 -11.95
C ASP A 5 24.09 -0.83 -12.23
N LEU A 6 23.00 -1.59 -11.98
CA LEU A 6 21.63 -1.09 -12.11
C LEU A 6 21.25 -0.02 -11.07
N ILE A 7 21.81 -0.09 -9.86
CA ILE A 7 21.64 0.94 -8.82
C ILE A 7 22.43 2.20 -9.21
N ALA A 8 23.69 2.06 -9.61
CA ALA A 8 24.53 3.16 -10.05
C ALA A 8 23.91 3.90 -11.24
N ALA A 9 23.49 3.20 -12.29
CA ALA A 9 22.78 3.78 -13.42
C ALA A 9 21.49 4.52 -13.00
N ALA A 10 20.73 3.98 -12.05
CA ALA A 10 19.52 4.64 -11.54
C ALA A 10 19.81 5.86 -10.64
N VAL A 11 20.95 5.89 -9.98
CA VAL A 11 21.44 7.02 -9.17
C VAL A 11 21.93 8.14 -10.09
N CYS A 12 22.79 7.84 -11.07
CA CYS A 12 23.30 8.80 -12.04
C CYS A 12 22.22 9.33 -13.01
N ALA A 13 21.12 8.58 -13.21
CA ALA A 13 19.95 9.08 -13.93
C ALA A 13 19.05 10.03 -13.09
N GLN A 14 19.18 10.02 -11.76
CA GLN A 14 18.31 10.76 -10.84
C GLN A 14 18.99 12.00 -10.23
N TYR A 15 20.31 12.03 -10.18
CA TYR A 15 21.14 13.10 -9.63
C TYR A 15 22.15 13.59 -10.66
N THR A 16 22.45 14.90 -10.67
CA THR A 16 23.53 15.44 -11.51
C THR A 16 24.91 15.08 -10.95
N PRO A 17 25.98 15.07 -11.75
CA PRO A 17 27.35 14.86 -11.26
C PRO A 17 27.71 15.77 -10.08
N GLU A 18 27.37 17.06 -10.14
CA GLU A 18 27.57 17.99 -9.01
C GLU A 18 26.83 17.58 -7.72
N GLN A 19 25.64 16.97 -7.83
CA GLN A 19 24.88 16.50 -6.67
C GLN A 19 25.50 15.23 -6.09
N LEU A 20 26.02 14.35 -6.95
CA LEU A 20 26.78 13.18 -6.54
C LEU A 20 28.10 13.59 -5.87
N HIS A 21 28.84 14.55 -6.41
CA HIS A 21 30.03 15.11 -5.80
C HIS A 21 29.77 15.65 -4.38
N LYS A 22 28.74 16.50 -4.24
CA LYS A 22 28.32 17.05 -2.93
C LYS A 22 27.86 15.96 -1.95
N LEU A 23 27.27 14.87 -2.45
CA LEU A 23 26.84 13.73 -1.63
C LEU A 23 28.03 12.84 -1.23
N ALA A 24 28.93 12.53 -2.16
CA ALA A 24 30.15 11.76 -1.92
C ALA A 24 31.02 12.46 -0.88
N ALA A 25 31.33 13.75 -1.07
CA ALA A 25 32.13 14.56 -0.14
C ALA A 25 31.50 14.72 1.26
N HIS A 26 30.20 14.46 1.43
CA HIS A 26 29.54 14.44 2.74
C HIS A 26 29.69 13.11 3.49
N TYR A 27 29.86 11.99 2.78
CA TYR A 27 29.91 10.64 3.38
C TYR A 27 31.29 9.96 3.30
N TYR A 28 32.15 10.42 2.40
CA TYR A 28 33.48 9.89 2.12
C TYR A 28 34.51 11.01 2.16
N THR A 29 35.74 10.68 2.54
CA THR A 29 36.88 11.59 2.48
C THR A 29 37.41 11.70 1.05
N ALA A 30 38.05 12.83 0.73
CA ALA A 30 38.69 13.03 -0.57
C ALA A 30 39.76 11.95 -0.90
N ALA A 31 40.42 11.40 0.13
CA ALA A 31 41.35 10.29 -0.03
C ALA A 31 40.64 8.99 -0.44
N GLU A 32 39.50 8.64 0.16
CA GLU A 32 38.71 7.46 -0.23
C GLU A 32 38.14 7.59 -1.65
N ILE A 33 37.74 8.80 -2.06
CA ILE A 33 37.27 9.08 -3.42
C ILE A 33 38.44 8.93 -4.42
N ALA A 34 39.61 9.51 -4.13
CA ALA A 34 40.81 9.35 -4.95
C ALA A 34 41.27 7.88 -5.04
N ASP A 35 41.25 7.15 -3.94
CA ASP A 35 41.55 5.72 -3.89
C ASP A 35 40.54 4.88 -4.66
N ALA A 36 39.28 5.31 -4.76
CA ALA A 36 38.27 4.66 -5.60
C ALA A 36 38.52 4.96 -7.09
N ALA A 37 38.73 6.23 -7.44
CA ALA A 37 39.05 6.68 -8.81
C ALA A 37 40.31 6.00 -9.36
N ALA A 38 41.36 5.86 -8.54
CA ALA A 38 42.61 5.19 -8.92
C ALA A 38 42.46 3.69 -9.24
N LYS A 39 41.34 3.06 -8.86
CA LYS A 39 41.00 1.66 -9.21
C LYS A 39 40.18 1.55 -10.49
N ILE A 40 39.68 2.67 -11.03
CA ILE A 40 38.86 2.71 -12.24
C ILE A 40 39.79 2.89 -13.43
N ILE A 41 39.88 1.86 -14.26
CA ILE A 41 40.55 1.92 -15.55
C ILE A 41 39.52 2.41 -16.57
N VAL A 42 39.67 3.66 -17.00
CA VAL A 42 38.84 4.24 -18.07
C VAL A 42 39.55 4.04 -19.40
N GLU A 43 38.95 3.27 -20.29
CA GLU A 43 39.36 3.23 -21.70
C GLU A 43 38.77 4.46 -22.43
N PRO A 44 39.55 5.17 -23.26
CA PRO A 44 39.05 6.33 -23.99
C PRO A 44 37.98 5.90 -24.99
N GLY A 45 36.90 6.70 -25.09
CA GLY A 45 35.84 6.46 -26.08
C GLY A 45 36.32 6.64 -27.51
N GLU A 46 35.48 6.22 -28.47
CA GLU A 46 35.76 6.30 -29.91
C GLU A 46 36.03 7.76 -30.38
N ASP A 47 35.45 8.74 -29.70
CA ASP A 47 35.67 10.19 -29.88
C ASP A 47 36.92 10.73 -29.15
N GLY A 48 37.78 9.87 -28.59
CA GLY A 48 38.97 10.25 -27.82
C GLY A 48 38.71 10.88 -26.44
N THR A 49 37.43 11.11 -26.09
CA THR A 49 37.03 11.63 -24.78
C THR A 49 36.85 10.48 -23.80
N ALA A 50 37.60 10.51 -22.70
CA ALA A 50 37.41 9.60 -21.56
C ALA A 50 36.52 10.28 -20.50
N PRO A 51 35.50 9.60 -19.94
CA PRO A 51 34.79 10.09 -18.76
C PRO A 51 35.73 10.20 -17.55
N ASP A 52 35.52 11.18 -16.67
CA ASP A 52 36.40 11.42 -15.53
C ASP A 52 36.30 10.25 -14.52
N PRO A 53 37.41 9.55 -14.18
CA PRO A 53 37.40 8.46 -13.22
C PRO A 53 36.95 8.90 -11.81
N VAL A 54 37.09 10.18 -11.45
CA VAL A 54 36.57 10.74 -10.19
C VAL A 54 35.06 10.80 -10.21
N GLU A 55 34.44 11.28 -11.29
CA GLU A 55 32.96 11.32 -11.41
C GLU A 55 32.35 9.90 -11.39
N ILE A 56 33.01 8.93 -12.03
CA ILE A 56 32.58 7.52 -11.99
C ILE A 56 32.70 6.97 -10.56
N ALA A 57 33.83 7.22 -9.88
CA ALA A 57 34.03 6.79 -8.49
C ALA A 57 33.00 7.40 -7.53
N GLU A 58 32.68 8.69 -7.68
CA GLU A 58 31.65 9.36 -6.90
C GLU A 58 30.26 8.79 -7.17
N GLY A 59 29.96 8.43 -8.42
CA GLY A 59 28.74 7.71 -8.80
C GLY A 59 28.61 6.34 -8.10
N ASP A 60 29.66 5.52 -8.14
CA ASP A 60 29.70 4.20 -7.51
C ASP A 60 29.66 4.27 -5.96
N LEU A 61 30.39 5.23 -5.37
CA LEU A 61 30.35 5.50 -3.93
C LEU A 61 28.95 5.99 -3.49
N CYS A 62 28.33 6.89 -4.26
CA CYS A 62 26.95 7.30 -4.01
C CYS A 62 25.96 6.14 -4.20
N ALA A 63 26.18 5.24 -5.16
CA ALA A 63 25.35 4.04 -5.35
C ALA A 63 25.39 3.12 -4.12
N ALA A 64 26.54 3.01 -3.44
CA ALA A 64 26.66 2.29 -2.17
C ALA A 64 25.88 2.95 -1.01
N LEU A 65 25.51 4.23 -1.11
CA LEU A 65 24.62 4.90 -0.16
C LEU A 65 23.12 4.60 -0.39
N PHE A 66 22.77 3.82 -1.42
CA PHE A 66 21.39 3.44 -1.75
C PHE A 66 21.20 1.92 -1.77
N HIS A 67 20.39 1.40 -0.84
CA HIS A 67 20.05 -0.02 -0.80
C HIS A 67 18.54 -0.25 -0.60
N THR A 68 18.11 -1.46 -0.95
CA THR A 68 16.76 -1.94 -0.62
C THR A 68 16.58 -2.08 0.89
N PHE A 69 15.32 -2.09 1.34
CA PHE A 69 15.00 -2.24 2.77
C PHE A 69 15.64 -3.48 3.43
N ASP A 70 15.68 -4.61 2.73
CA ASP A 70 16.33 -5.83 3.22
C ASP A 70 17.87 -5.78 3.05
N GLY A 71 18.36 -5.09 2.02
CA GLY A 71 19.79 -4.82 1.86
C GLY A 71 20.38 -4.09 3.07
N TRP A 72 19.70 -3.08 3.60
CA TRP A 72 20.12 -2.35 4.80
C TRP A 72 20.19 -3.21 6.06
N LYS A 73 19.26 -4.16 6.23
CA LYS A 73 19.26 -5.10 7.37
C LYS A 73 20.44 -6.06 7.36
N SER A 74 21.09 -6.26 6.21
CA SER A 74 22.23 -7.17 6.11
C SER A 74 23.39 -6.64 6.97
N PRO A 75 24.17 -7.53 7.61
CA PRO A 75 25.29 -7.11 8.47
C PRO A 75 26.38 -6.38 7.67
N ARG A 76 26.54 -6.69 6.37
CA ARG A 76 27.46 -5.99 5.46
C ARG A 76 27.14 -4.50 5.32
N ASN A 77 25.87 -4.13 5.43
CA ASN A 77 25.38 -2.76 5.28
C ASN A 77 25.04 -2.12 6.63
N GLY A 78 25.65 -2.63 7.72
CA GLY A 78 25.56 -2.08 9.07
C GLY A 78 24.36 -2.54 9.91
N GLY A 79 23.54 -3.48 9.43
CA GLY A 79 22.37 -3.98 10.16
C GLY A 79 21.31 -2.90 10.40
N LEU A 80 21.20 -1.94 9.49
CA LEU A 80 20.36 -0.76 9.60
C LEU A 80 18.92 -1.05 9.16
N SER A 81 17.98 -0.21 9.58
CA SER A 81 16.59 -0.29 9.12
C SER A 81 16.11 1.11 8.75
N VAL A 82 15.28 1.20 7.72
CA VAL A 82 14.63 2.46 7.34
C VAL A 82 13.71 2.93 8.47
N LYS A 83 13.78 4.23 8.78
CA LYS A 83 12.93 4.93 9.76
C LYS A 83 11.45 4.76 9.42
N ARG A 84 10.61 4.70 10.45
CA ARG A 84 9.18 4.44 10.27
C ARG A 84 8.49 5.63 9.58
N GLY A 85 7.96 5.40 8.38
CA GLY A 85 7.19 6.38 7.60
C GLY A 85 7.96 6.99 6.41
N GLU A 86 9.26 6.74 6.32
CA GLU A 86 10.08 7.12 5.16
C GLU A 86 9.61 6.44 3.87
N LYS A 87 9.75 7.16 2.76
CA LYS A 87 9.47 6.67 1.40
C LYS A 87 10.77 6.45 0.64
N ALA A 88 10.77 5.49 -0.28
CA ALA A 88 11.92 5.24 -1.13
C ALA A 88 12.25 6.45 -2.00
N VAL A 89 13.54 6.77 -2.13
CA VAL A 89 14.04 7.91 -2.91
C VAL A 89 14.12 7.54 -4.39
N ILE A 90 14.57 6.32 -4.71
CA ILE A 90 14.74 5.84 -6.08
C ILE A 90 13.90 4.57 -6.28
N ARG A 91 13.30 4.45 -7.47
CA ARG A 91 12.62 3.24 -7.94
C ARG A 91 13.31 2.76 -9.21
N CYS A 92 13.88 1.55 -9.19
CA CYS A 92 14.56 0.94 -10.34
C CYS A 92 14.13 -0.53 -10.49
N LYS A 93 14.49 -1.18 -11.59
CA LYS A 93 14.29 -2.63 -11.76
C LYS A 93 15.58 -3.35 -11.38
N LEU A 94 15.53 -4.27 -10.41
CA LEU A 94 16.66 -5.11 -10.02
C LEU A 94 16.35 -6.58 -10.30
N TRP A 95 17.39 -7.37 -10.55
CA TRP A 95 17.31 -8.82 -10.63
C TRP A 95 17.03 -9.39 -9.24
N LYS A 96 15.96 -10.16 -9.12
CA LYS A 96 15.62 -10.95 -7.93
C LYS A 96 15.69 -12.43 -8.29
N TYR A 97 16.33 -13.20 -7.42
CA TYR A 97 16.37 -14.65 -7.53
C TYR A 97 14.99 -15.24 -7.21
N LYS A 98 14.51 -16.19 -8.02
CA LYS A 98 13.43 -17.10 -7.65
C LYS A 98 13.94 -18.07 -6.60
N ASP A 99 13.51 -17.88 -5.35
CA ASP A 99 13.70 -18.83 -4.25
C ASP A 99 12.69 -19.99 -4.35
N SER A 100 12.59 -20.57 -5.55
CA SER A 100 11.87 -21.82 -5.79
C SER A 100 12.84 -22.96 -5.45
N PRO A 101 12.42 -24.01 -4.72
CA PRO A 101 13.27 -25.16 -4.46
C PRO A 101 13.63 -25.83 -5.79
N LYS A 102 14.91 -26.13 -6.00
CA LYS A 102 15.34 -26.94 -7.15
C LYS A 102 15.00 -28.42 -6.91
N PRO A 103 14.95 -29.25 -7.96
CA PRO A 103 14.75 -30.70 -7.81
C PRO A 103 15.83 -31.36 -6.95
N GLU A 104 17.03 -30.78 -6.97
CA GLU A 104 18.23 -31.19 -6.25
C GLU A 104 18.17 -30.86 -4.74
N ASP A 105 17.43 -29.79 -4.37
CA ASP A 105 17.27 -29.32 -2.99
C ASP A 105 16.07 -29.98 -2.28
N LEU A 106 15.27 -30.76 -3.01
CA LEU A 106 14.14 -31.51 -2.45
C LEU A 106 14.62 -32.83 -1.81
N PRO A 107 14.03 -33.23 -0.67
CA PRO A 107 14.35 -34.52 -0.07
C PRO A 107 13.83 -35.67 -0.96
N ALA A 108 14.45 -36.85 -0.86
CA ALA A 108 14.19 -37.97 -1.78
C ALA A 108 12.75 -38.55 -1.68
N ASP A 109 12.02 -38.22 -0.62
CA ASP A 109 10.62 -38.55 -0.35
C ASP A 109 9.62 -37.45 -0.79
N ALA A 110 10.10 -36.37 -1.43
CA ALA A 110 9.24 -35.31 -1.92
C ALA A 110 8.19 -35.83 -2.92
N ASP A 111 6.94 -35.43 -2.69
CA ASP A 111 5.79 -35.81 -3.53
C ASP A 111 6.03 -35.48 -5.02
N PRO A 112 5.60 -36.34 -5.97
CA PRO A 112 5.82 -36.12 -7.40
C PRO A 112 5.31 -34.77 -7.92
N LEU A 113 4.27 -34.17 -7.33
CA LEU A 113 3.80 -32.83 -7.68
C LEU A 113 4.77 -31.74 -7.19
N THR A 114 5.34 -31.90 -5.99
CA THR A 114 6.38 -31.01 -5.46
C THR A 114 7.66 -31.10 -6.30
N ARG A 115 8.04 -32.31 -6.70
CA ARG A 115 9.19 -32.55 -7.58
C ARG A 115 8.99 -31.95 -8.96
N ALA A 116 7.82 -32.17 -9.59
CA ALA A 116 7.49 -31.56 -10.89
C ALA A 116 7.44 -30.02 -10.83
N ALA A 117 6.94 -29.45 -9.72
CA ALA A 117 6.94 -28.00 -9.52
C ALA A 117 8.36 -27.42 -9.35
N ALA A 118 9.28 -28.17 -8.74
CA ALA A 118 10.70 -27.82 -8.65
C ALA A 118 11.43 -27.99 -10.00
N GLU A 119 11.09 -29.01 -10.78
CA GLU A 119 11.67 -29.25 -12.12
C GLU A 119 11.26 -28.16 -13.12
N GLN A 120 10.05 -27.61 -13.00
CA GLN A 120 9.62 -26.39 -13.69
C GLN A 120 10.18 -25.10 -13.06
N GLY A 121 10.68 -25.19 -11.83
CA GLY A 121 11.04 -24.07 -10.96
C GLY A 121 12.54 -23.86 -10.79
N GLY A 122 13.37 -24.31 -11.75
CA GLY A 122 14.80 -24.01 -11.79
C GLY A 122 15.06 -22.52 -11.55
N GLY A 123 16.02 -22.20 -10.67
CA GLY A 123 16.16 -20.87 -10.04
C GLY A 123 16.48 -19.71 -10.98
N ASP A 124 15.47 -19.21 -11.69
CA ASP A 124 15.58 -18.08 -12.61
C ASP A 124 15.68 -16.73 -11.90
N TYR A 125 16.49 -15.84 -12.48
CA TYR A 125 16.50 -14.43 -12.10
C TYR A 125 15.43 -13.66 -12.90
N TYR A 126 14.61 -12.87 -12.21
CA TYR A 126 13.62 -12.01 -12.84
C TYR A 126 13.82 -10.56 -12.43
N MET A 127 13.65 -9.62 -13.37
CA MET A 127 13.66 -8.20 -13.04
C MET A 127 12.36 -7.82 -12.33
N THR A 128 12.45 -7.15 -11.19
CA THR A 128 11.30 -6.61 -10.47
C THR A 128 11.56 -5.19 -9.96
N VAL A 129 10.49 -4.43 -9.73
CA VAL A 129 10.61 -3.06 -9.22
C VAL A 129 11.10 -3.10 -7.78
N ALA A 130 12.29 -2.55 -7.55
CA ALA A 130 12.90 -2.36 -6.26
C ALA A 130 12.77 -0.92 -5.79
N TYR A 131 12.72 -0.77 -4.47
CA TYR A 131 12.58 0.50 -3.76
C TYR A 131 13.87 0.73 -2.97
N LEU A 132 14.61 1.77 -3.32
CA LEU A 132 15.89 2.12 -2.72
C LEU A 132 15.74 3.25 -1.70
N PHE A 133 16.46 3.14 -0.60
CA PHE A 133 16.48 4.10 0.49
C PHE A 133 17.91 4.58 0.72
N GLY A 134 18.05 5.89 0.94
CA GLY A 134 19.36 6.51 1.17
C GLY A 134 19.88 6.31 2.59
N ARG A 135 21.20 6.39 2.77
CA ARG A 135 21.90 6.20 4.05
C ARG A 135 21.40 7.08 5.21
N TRP A 136 20.77 8.23 4.92
CA TRP A 136 20.17 9.15 5.88
C TRP A 136 18.78 8.72 6.40
N GLN A 137 18.06 7.92 5.62
CA GLN A 137 16.72 7.39 5.97
C GLN A 137 16.79 6.18 6.90
N VAL A 138 17.99 5.62 7.11
CA VAL A 138 18.21 4.42 7.90
C VAL A 138 18.88 4.72 9.23
N GLU A 139 18.49 3.98 10.25
CA GLU A 139 19.02 4.06 11.60
C GLU A 139 19.38 2.66 12.11
N LYS A 140 20.26 2.59 13.12
CA LYS A 140 20.44 1.34 13.87
C LYS A 140 19.16 1.10 14.64
N ARG A 141 18.33 0.20 14.13
CA ARG A 141 17.17 -0.27 14.86
C ARG A 141 17.68 -1.16 15.97
N GLU A 142 17.74 -0.61 17.19
CA GLU A 142 17.87 -1.44 18.38
C GLU A 142 16.85 -2.59 18.28
N PRO A 143 17.25 -3.83 18.58
CA PRO A 143 16.29 -4.93 18.61
C PRO A 143 15.21 -4.50 19.58
N LYS A 144 13.95 -4.39 19.09
CA LYS A 144 12.81 -4.05 19.94
C LYS A 144 12.91 -4.93 21.17
N LYS A 145 13.18 -4.34 22.35
CA LYS A 145 12.97 -5.02 23.64
C LYS A 145 11.62 -5.69 23.50
N PRO A 146 11.56 -7.04 23.55
CA PRO A 146 10.44 -7.79 23.00
C PRO A 146 9.18 -7.25 23.65
N THR A 147 8.37 -6.52 22.87
CA THR A 147 7.27 -5.68 23.38
C THR A 147 6.51 -6.52 24.37
N GLU A 148 6.58 -6.17 25.66
CA GLU A 148 6.24 -7.11 26.73
C GLU A 148 4.90 -7.73 26.40
N LYS A 149 4.93 -9.03 26.07
CA LYS A 149 3.74 -9.68 25.56
C LYS A 149 2.73 -9.55 26.69
N ARG A 150 1.59 -8.90 26.40
CA ARG A 150 0.51 -8.63 27.37
C ARG A 150 0.09 -9.89 28.14
N PHE A 151 0.35 -11.04 27.52
CA PHE A 151 0.30 -12.38 28.09
C PHE A 151 1.70 -12.99 27.91
N LYS A 152 2.38 -13.32 29.01
CA LYS A 152 3.75 -13.84 29.02
C LYS A 152 3.76 -15.36 28.77
N SER A 153 2.65 -16.04 29.05
CA SER A 153 2.42 -17.47 28.77
C SER A 153 1.16 -17.73 27.91
N LEU A 154 1.01 -18.96 27.39
CA LEU A 154 -0.25 -19.41 26.77
C LEU A 154 -1.37 -19.56 27.80
N ASP A 155 -1.05 -19.81 29.07
CA ASP A 155 -2.03 -19.98 30.14
C ASP A 155 -2.60 -18.64 30.61
N ASP A 156 -1.83 -17.55 30.55
CA ASP A 156 -2.33 -16.19 30.76
C ASP A 156 -3.41 -15.84 29.71
N ILE A 157 -3.23 -16.28 28.45
CA ILE A 157 -4.21 -16.10 27.37
C ILE A 157 -5.48 -16.90 27.67
N ARG A 158 -5.34 -18.15 28.14
CA ARG A 158 -6.47 -19.01 28.53
C ARG A 158 -7.25 -18.41 29.70
N ALA A 159 -6.56 -17.95 30.75
CA ALA A 159 -7.15 -17.32 31.91
C ALA A 159 -7.90 -16.02 31.55
N TYR A 160 -7.29 -15.16 30.72
CA TYR A 160 -7.91 -13.93 30.25
C TYR A 160 -9.14 -14.19 29.36
N ASN A 161 -9.07 -15.18 28.45
CA ASN A 161 -10.20 -15.59 27.63
C ASN A 161 -11.34 -16.19 28.48
N LYS A 162 -11.02 -16.94 29.55
CA LYS A 162 -12.01 -17.42 30.52
C LYS A 162 -12.68 -16.26 31.25
N MET A 163 -11.92 -15.28 31.74
CA MET A 163 -12.47 -14.06 32.37
C MET A 163 -13.41 -13.31 31.41
N LEU A 164 -13.05 -13.15 30.13
CA LEU A 164 -13.91 -12.53 29.12
C LEU A 164 -15.17 -13.36 28.84
N ALA A 165 -15.08 -14.70 28.84
CA ALA A 165 -16.24 -15.57 28.70
C ALA A 165 -17.18 -15.46 29.91
N ASP A 166 -16.63 -15.41 31.12
CA ASP A 166 -17.40 -15.26 32.35
C ASP A 166 -18.04 -13.86 32.45
N GLN A 167 -17.36 -12.78 32.04
CA GLN A 167 -17.96 -11.45 31.87
C GLN A 167 -19.10 -11.46 30.84
N ARG A 168 -18.91 -12.10 29.67
CA ARG A 168 -19.98 -12.22 28.65
C ARG A 168 -21.19 -12.99 29.18
N LYS A 169 -20.98 -14.04 29.98
CA LYS A 169 -22.04 -14.78 30.67
C LYS A 169 -22.74 -13.91 31.71
N ALA A 170 -22.01 -13.18 32.54
CA ALA A 170 -22.57 -12.28 33.56
C ALA A 170 -23.40 -11.16 32.91
N VAL A 171 -22.91 -10.52 31.85
CA VAL A 171 -23.66 -9.51 31.09
C VAL A 171 -24.91 -10.11 30.43
N LYS A 172 -24.83 -11.32 29.88
CA LYS A 172 -26.00 -12.01 29.31
C LYS A 172 -27.03 -12.41 30.38
N ALA A 173 -26.59 -12.80 31.58
CA ALA A 173 -27.47 -13.09 32.71
C ALA A 173 -28.14 -11.82 33.26
N ALA A 174 -27.40 -10.71 33.37
CA ALA A 174 -27.95 -9.42 33.77
C ALA A 174 -28.98 -8.89 32.75
N ALA A 175 -28.68 -9.04 31.44
CA ALA A 175 -29.63 -8.70 30.38
C ALA A 175 -30.92 -9.56 30.44
N ALA A 176 -30.81 -10.85 30.77
CA ALA A 176 -31.96 -11.74 30.95
C ALA A 176 -32.77 -11.44 32.24
N GLN A 177 -32.16 -10.82 33.26
CA GLN A 177 -32.87 -10.42 34.49
C GLN A 177 -33.60 -9.08 34.36
N GLN A 178 -33.24 -8.23 33.40
CA GLN A 178 -34.00 -7.01 33.08
C GLN A 178 -35.25 -7.26 32.23
N ASP A 179 -35.48 -8.50 31.76
CA ASP A 179 -36.64 -8.90 30.95
C ASP A 179 -37.73 -9.61 31.80
N LYS A 180 -37.89 -9.17 33.06
CA LYS A 180 -39.02 -9.57 33.92
C LYS A 180 -40.16 -8.56 33.74
N PRO A 181 -41.34 -8.95 33.23
CA PRO A 181 -42.46 -8.04 33.07
C PRO A 181 -43.05 -7.65 34.45
N GLN A 182 -42.97 -6.38 34.82
CA GLN A 182 -43.79 -5.83 35.89
C GLN A 182 -45.22 -5.60 35.37
N THR A 183 -46.07 -6.58 35.64
CA THR A 183 -47.53 -6.41 35.50
C THR A 183 -48.05 -5.51 36.60
N THR A 184 -48.46 -4.29 36.24
CA THR A 184 -49.42 -3.49 37.01
C THR A 184 -50.48 -2.95 36.05
N ALA A 185 -51.66 -3.61 36.02
CA ALA A 185 -52.90 -2.96 35.57
C ALA A 185 -53.23 -1.81 36.56
N GLN A 186 -53.90 -0.71 36.23
CA GLN A 186 -55.19 -0.49 35.53
C GLN A 186 -55.45 1.06 35.60
N PRO A 187 -56.47 1.70 34.94
CA PRO A 187 -57.23 1.41 33.72
C PRO A 187 -56.91 2.41 32.57
N ALA A 188 -57.52 2.19 31.40
CA ALA A 188 -57.39 3.06 30.22
C ALA A 188 -58.41 4.23 30.19
N PRO A 189 -58.09 5.33 29.50
CA PRO A 189 -59.05 6.10 28.70
C PRO A 189 -58.88 5.84 27.19
N ALA A 190 -59.86 6.30 26.41
CA ALA A 190 -60.18 5.92 25.03
C ALA A 190 -59.06 6.13 23.96
N PRO A 191 -59.08 5.36 22.85
CA PRO A 191 -57.96 5.29 21.91
C PRO A 191 -57.86 6.51 20.98
N GLN A 192 -56.69 7.15 20.96
CA GLN A 192 -56.30 8.03 19.87
C GLN A 192 -55.56 7.23 18.79
N LYS A 193 -55.97 7.45 17.53
CA LYS A 193 -55.49 6.70 16.36
C LYS A 193 -53.99 6.88 16.18
N THR A 194 -53.25 5.78 16.30
CA THR A 194 -51.82 5.72 15.98
C THR A 194 -51.61 5.84 14.47
N ASN A 195 -51.20 7.02 14.00
CA ASN A 195 -50.49 7.10 12.73
C ASN A 195 -49.12 6.46 12.94
N ALA A 196 -48.80 5.40 12.17
CA ALA A 196 -47.45 4.89 12.08
C ALA A 196 -46.50 6.03 11.62
N PRO A 197 -45.28 6.14 12.16
CA PRO A 197 -44.36 7.20 11.77
C PRO A 197 -44.05 7.09 10.27
N SER A 198 -44.19 8.21 9.56
CA SER A 198 -43.93 8.25 8.12
C SER A 198 -42.46 7.93 7.83
N ALA A 199 -42.17 7.43 6.62
CA ALA A 199 -40.79 7.28 6.14
C ALA A 199 -39.98 8.60 6.27
N ALA A 200 -40.65 9.75 6.18
CA ALA A 200 -40.05 11.06 6.43
C ALA A 200 -39.64 11.28 7.89
N ASP A 201 -40.44 10.81 8.86
CA ASP A 201 -40.17 10.95 10.29
C ASP A 201 -39.09 9.97 10.75
N LEU A 202 -39.10 8.76 10.20
CA LEU A 202 -38.03 7.78 10.41
C LEU A 202 -36.69 8.27 9.86
N LYS A 203 -36.69 8.97 8.70
CA LYS A 203 -35.48 9.63 8.17
C LYS A 203 -34.98 10.74 9.11
N LYS A 204 -35.86 11.64 9.56
CA LYS A 204 -35.52 12.68 10.56
C LYS A 204 -34.95 12.07 11.85
N ALA A 205 -35.52 10.96 12.33
CA ALA A 205 -35.02 10.24 13.50
C ALA A 205 -33.61 9.67 13.29
N ALA A 206 -33.31 9.13 12.10
CA ALA A 206 -31.98 8.65 11.74
C ALA A 206 -30.94 9.79 11.66
N ASP A 207 -31.32 10.95 11.10
CA ASP A 207 -30.45 12.12 11.04
C ASP A 207 -30.20 12.74 12.43
N LYS A 208 -31.23 12.78 13.30
CA LYS A 208 -31.08 13.17 14.71
C LYS A 208 -30.12 12.23 15.47
N ALA A 209 -30.29 10.91 15.32
CA ALA A 209 -29.40 9.93 15.95
C ALA A 209 -27.95 10.00 15.41
N LYS A 210 -27.75 10.38 14.14
CA LYS A 210 -26.42 10.65 13.58
C LYS A 210 -25.77 11.87 14.25
N ARG A 211 -26.54 12.96 14.43
CA ARG A 211 -26.06 14.18 15.09
C ARG A 211 -25.73 13.94 16.56
N GLU A 212 -26.54 13.14 17.26
CA GLU A 212 -26.27 12.71 18.63
C GLU A 212 -24.98 11.88 18.73
N PHE A 213 -24.76 10.92 17.83
CA PHE A 213 -23.50 10.16 17.77
C PHE A 213 -22.28 11.07 17.56
N MET A 214 -22.36 12.05 16.65
CA MET A 214 -21.28 13.02 16.41
C MET A 214 -21.07 14.04 17.55
N ALA A 215 -21.98 14.11 18.53
CA ALA A 215 -21.88 14.97 19.71
C ALA A 215 -21.37 14.24 20.96
N VAL A 216 -21.15 12.92 20.89
CA VAL A 216 -20.52 12.16 21.99
C VAL A 216 -19.01 12.32 21.91
N SER A 217 -18.37 12.67 23.03
CA SER A 217 -16.90 12.74 23.14
C SER A 217 -16.27 11.37 22.88
N GLU A 218 -15.15 11.34 22.14
CA GLU A 218 -14.47 10.09 21.77
C GLU A 218 -13.86 9.35 22.98
N ASP A 219 -13.62 10.06 24.09
CA ASP A 219 -13.16 9.48 25.35
C ASP A 219 -14.22 8.58 26.03
N ASP A 220 -15.51 8.85 25.82
CA ASP A 220 -16.62 8.05 26.35
C ASP A 220 -17.01 6.93 25.38
N ARG A 221 -16.15 5.92 25.29
CA ARG A 221 -16.39 4.70 24.50
C ARG A 221 -17.74 4.02 24.78
N PRO A 222 -18.24 3.85 26.03
CA PRO A 222 -19.56 3.26 26.25
C PRO A 222 -20.71 4.15 25.75
N ALA A 223 -20.67 5.48 25.93
CA ALA A 223 -21.68 6.38 25.36
C ALA A 223 -21.63 6.36 23.82
N GLN A 224 -20.43 6.32 23.22
CA GLN A 224 -20.26 6.26 21.77
C GLN A 224 -20.82 4.95 21.20
N ALA A 225 -20.62 3.81 21.87
CA ALA A 225 -21.21 2.54 21.50
C ALA A 225 -22.75 2.55 21.56
N ALA A 226 -23.33 3.13 22.63
CA ALA A 226 -24.77 3.26 22.78
C ALA A 226 -25.40 4.19 21.73
N ALA A 227 -24.75 5.31 21.41
CA ALA A 227 -25.19 6.23 20.35
C ALA A 227 -25.09 5.59 18.96
N LEU A 228 -24.03 4.81 18.70
CA LEU A 228 -23.85 4.06 17.45
C LEU A 228 -24.93 2.98 17.26
N GLU A 229 -25.35 2.30 18.33
CA GLU A 229 -26.43 1.33 18.27
C GLU A 229 -27.80 2.00 18.03
N LYS A 230 -28.07 3.13 18.70
CA LYS A 230 -29.27 3.96 18.44
C LYS A 230 -29.33 4.41 16.98
N TRP A 231 -28.22 4.92 16.43
CA TRP A 231 -28.14 5.32 15.02
C TRP A 231 -28.36 4.15 14.05
N ARG A 232 -27.77 2.97 14.32
CA ARG A 232 -28.00 1.75 13.51
C ARG A 232 -29.46 1.31 13.52
N LYS A 233 -30.13 1.35 14.69
CA LYS A 233 -31.56 1.01 14.81
C LYS A 233 -32.45 2.00 14.04
N ALA A 234 -32.22 3.31 14.22
CA ALA A 234 -32.95 4.36 13.49
C ALA A 234 -32.74 4.28 11.97
N ARG A 235 -31.49 4.05 11.51
CA ARG A 235 -31.19 3.84 10.09
C ARG A 235 -31.91 2.62 9.52
N LYS A 236 -31.89 1.47 10.22
CA LYS A 236 -32.61 0.27 9.77
C LYS A 236 -34.12 0.52 9.66
N ALA A 237 -34.73 1.22 10.62
CA ALA A 237 -36.15 1.57 10.53
C ALA A 237 -36.46 2.49 9.33
N ALA A 238 -35.61 3.49 9.09
CA ALA A 238 -35.71 4.38 7.92
C ALA A 238 -35.41 3.67 6.58
N GLU A 239 -34.74 2.53 6.59
CA GLU A 239 -34.42 1.70 5.42
C GLU A 239 -35.56 0.71 5.11
N VAL A 240 -36.14 0.08 6.13
CA VAL A 240 -37.33 -0.79 6.02
C VAL A 240 -38.57 0.00 5.59
N ALA A 241 -38.67 1.28 5.95
CA ALA A 241 -39.77 2.16 5.53
C ALA A 241 -39.61 2.75 4.11
N LYS A 242 -38.55 2.41 3.38
CA LYS A 242 -38.48 2.72 1.94
C LYS A 242 -39.28 1.67 1.17
N PRO A 243 -40.20 2.05 0.28
CA PRO A 243 -40.85 1.09 -0.60
C PRO A 243 -39.82 0.43 -1.52
N THR A 244 -39.87 -0.90 -1.61
CA THR A 244 -39.02 -1.69 -2.49
C THR A 244 -39.46 -1.55 -3.95
N THR A 245 -38.78 -0.70 -4.72
CA THR A 245 -38.77 -0.83 -6.19
C THR A 245 -37.85 -1.98 -6.57
N THR A 246 -38.41 -3.18 -6.65
CA THR A 246 -37.69 -4.41 -7.02
C THR A 246 -37.75 -4.63 -8.53
N THR A 247 -36.56 -4.78 -9.13
CA THR A 247 -36.25 -5.51 -10.37
C THR A 247 -36.98 -5.18 -11.68
N ALA A 248 -36.20 -4.68 -12.64
CA ALA A 248 -36.31 -5.09 -14.04
C ALA A 248 -34.92 -5.26 -14.67
N ALA A 249 -34.58 -6.48 -15.05
CA ALA A 249 -33.46 -6.90 -15.89
C ALA A 249 -33.74 -8.33 -16.39
N PRO A 250 -33.14 -8.84 -17.49
CA PRO A 250 -32.42 -8.19 -18.59
C PRO A 250 -32.99 -8.56 -19.99
N VAL A 251 -32.75 -7.76 -21.04
CA VAL A 251 -33.01 -8.11 -22.46
C VAL A 251 -31.88 -7.51 -23.34
N PRO A 252 -31.41 -8.17 -24.44
CA PRO A 252 -29.96 -8.23 -24.70
C PRO A 252 -29.43 -7.42 -25.89
N GLU A 253 -28.11 -7.57 -26.03
CA GLU A 253 -27.17 -7.10 -27.05
C GLU A 253 -27.52 -7.39 -28.52
N VAL A 254 -27.41 -6.37 -29.39
CA VAL A 254 -27.32 -6.54 -30.86
C VAL A 254 -26.35 -5.51 -31.50
N LYS A 255 -25.27 -6.04 -32.08
CA LYS A 255 -24.53 -5.55 -33.26
C LYS A 255 -24.32 -6.81 -34.14
N PRO A 256 -24.17 -6.75 -35.50
CA PRO A 256 -23.33 -5.75 -36.19
C PRO A 256 -23.69 -5.34 -37.66
N GLN A 257 -23.01 -4.29 -38.16
CA GLN A 257 -22.67 -4.01 -39.60
C GLN A 257 -23.86 -3.68 -40.58
N PRO A 258 -23.63 -3.15 -41.82
CA PRO A 258 -22.37 -2.89 -42.52
C PRO A 258 -22.14 -1.47 -43.10
N LYS A 259 -20.92 -1.34 -43.66
CA LYS A 259 -20.28 -0.25 -44.44
C LYS A 259 -21.04 0.21 -45.72
N PRO A 260 -20.82 1.44 -46.20
CA PRO A 260 -20.57 1.65 -47.64
C PRO A 260 -19.15 2.15 -47.99
N ALA A 261 -18.79 2.04 -49.28
CA ALA A 261 -17.43 2.11 -49.79
C ALA A 261 -16.80 3.51 -49.87
N ALA A 262 -15.46 3.53 -49.98
CA ALA A 262 -14.69 4.67 -50.48
C ALA A 262 -14.83 4.79 -52.01
N PRO A 263 -14.43 5.93 -52.56
CA PRO A 263 -13.43 5.89 -53.63
C PRO A 263 -12.19 6.75 -53.34
N ALA A 264 -11.09 6.38 -53.96
CA ALA A 264 -9.89 7.17 -54.20
C ALA A 264 -9.53 6.98 -55.69
N PRO A 265 -8.48 7.61 -56.27
CA PRO A 265 -7.67 8.76 -55.82
C PRO A 265 -7.55 9.88 -56.89
N SER A 266 -7.10 11.08 -56.50
CA SER A 266 -6.32 12.05 -57.30
C SER A 266 -5.89 13.18 -56.35
N ALA A 267 -4.61 13.50 -56.14
CA ALA A 267 -3.56 13.92 -57.07
C ALA A 267 -3.53 15.47 -57.26
N ASP A 268 -2.38 16.02 -56.84
CA ASP A 268 -1.76 17.28 -57.26
C ASP A 268 -2.27 18.66 -56.79
N THR A 269 -1.34 19.62 -56.87
CA THR A 269 -1.45 21.08 -56.71
C THR A 269 -1.32 21.67 -55.28
N ALA A 270 -0.08 21.74 -54.80
CA ALA A 270 0.49 23.04 -54.39
C ALA A 270 1.01 23.76 -55.67
N PRO A 271 1.30 25.09 -55.70
CA PRO A 271 1.53 26.01 -54.58
C PRO A 271 0.83 27.38 -54.69
N ALA A 272 0.91 28.21 -53.64
CA ALA A 272 0.77 29.67 -53.75
C ALA A 272 1.59 30.39 -52.67
N TYR A 273 2.76 30.85 -53.07
CA TYR A 273 3.60 31.82 -52.34
C TYR A 273 2.91 33.19 -52.32
N CYS A 274 2.98 33.90 -51.20
CA CYS A 274 2.71 35.34 -51.12
C CYS A 274 3.52 35.96 -49.97
N GLU A 275 4.72 36.43 -50.30
CA GLU A 275 5.45 37.45 -49.51
C GLU A 275 4.83 38.85 -49.75
N GLN A 276 5.53 39.94 -49.38
CA GLN A 276 5.14 41.37 -49.48
C GLN A 276 4.04 41.76 -48.44
N THR A 277 4.08 42.84 -47.63
CA THR A 277 4.99 43.98 -47.35
C THR A 277 4.39 44.79 -46.16
N SER A 278 5.00 45.77 -45.46
CA SER A 278 6.36 46.32 -45.29
C SER A 278 6.37 47.32 -44.10
N PHE A 279 7.54 47.91 -43.78
CA PHE A 279 7.75 49.17 -43.00
C PHE A 279 7.36 49.16 -41.50
N CYS A 280 8.13 49.75 -40.57
CA CYS A 280 9.29 50.66 -40.66
C CYS A 280 10.51 50.16 -39.87
#